data_AF-A0A1G8I7I8-F1
#
_entry.id   AF-A0A1G8I7I8-F1
#
_cell.length_a   1.000
_cell.length_b   1.000
_cell.length_c   1.000
_cell.angle_alpha   90.00
_cell.angle_beta   90.00
_cell.angle_gamma   90.00
#
_symmetry.space_group_name_H-M   'P 1'
#
loop_
_entity.id
_entity.type
_entity.pdbx_description
1 polymer ?
#
loop_
_entity_poly.entity_id
_entity_poly.type
_entity_poly.pdbx_seq_one_letter_code
_entity_poly.pdbx_strand_id
1 'polypeptide(L)'
;MAQVTEAAPDVLLLTHVDFDAGGAALSALAALLAEGGAAYPHRLALLPNTGMATGRDLDGDGRLGGARDAQGYGRFAGQGGMALLSRWPLTVARDLSELLWRDLPQSRIAADDPGHDLQRLSSTGHWVVTLDAPEGPLTLLAFAATPPVFDGPEDRNGRRNADELRLWSLWMEGGFDGGGGAFRADGQCQS
;
A
#
# COMPACT_ATOMS: atom_id res chain seq x y z
N MET A 1 2.49 18.67 -13.89
CA MET A 1 2.28 19.74 -12.89
C MET A 1 0.95 20.47 -13.13
N ALA A 2 0.68 20.99 -14.33
CA ALA A 2 -0.56 21.73 -14.64
C ALA A 2 -1.86 21.04 -14.16
N GLN A 3 -2.02 19.73 -14.38
CA GLN A 3 -3.21 18.98 -13.93
C GLN A 3 -3.43 19.02 -12.40
N VAL A 4 -2.36 18.91 -11.61
CA VAL A 4 -2.47 18.93 -10.14
C VAL A 4 -2.78 20.34 -9.65
N THR A 5 -2.09 21.34 -10.20
CA THR A 5 -2.36 22.75 -9.88
C THR A 5 -3.79 23.14 -10.24
N GLU A 6 -4.29 22.71 -11.40
CA GLU A 6 -5.64 23.01 -11.87
C GLU A 6 -6.72 22.31 -11.02
N ALA A 7 -6.53 21.02 -10.72
CA ALA A 7 -7.45 20.27 -9.85
C ALA A 7 -7.41 20.78 -8.40
N ALA A 8 -6.30 21.40 -7.98
CA ALA A 8 -6.06 21.98 -6.67
C ALA A 8 -6.49 21.10 -5.46
N PRO A 9 -6.16 19.78 -5.44
CA PRO A 9 -6.65 18.90 -4.39
C PRO A 9 -6.04 19.25 -3.03
N ASP A 10 -6.81 19.08 -1.95
CA ASP A 10 -6.31 19.26 -0.58
C ASP A 10 -5.43 18.09 -0.12
N VAL A 11 -5.74 16.89 -0.62
CA VAL A 11 -5.03 15.64 -0.35
C VAL A 11 -4.79 14.91 -1.66
N LEU A 12 -3.54 14.53 -1.93
CA LEU A 12 -3.11 13.89 -3.16
C LEU A 12 -2.36 12.58 -2.84
N LEU A 13 -3.00 11.45 -3.17
CA LEU A 13 -2.35 10.14 -3.18
C LEU A 13 -1.72 9.92 -4.57
N LEU A 14 -0.42 9.66 -4.57
CA LEU A 14 0.36 9.31 -5.75
C LEU A 14 0.75 7.84 -5.66
N THR A 15 0.63 7.14 -6.78
CA THR A 15 1.17 5.79 -6.96
C THR A 15 2.34 5.84 -7.94
N HIS A 16 3.15 4.78 -7.94
CA HIS A 16 4.32 4.70 -8.81
C HIS A 16 5.41 5.75 -8.51
N VAL A 17 5.53 6.13 -7.24
CA VAL A 17 6.61 6.99 -6.75
C VAL A 17 7.67 6.12 -6.08
N ASP A 18 8.88 6.10 -6.62
CA ASP A 18 9.99 5.35 -6.03
C ASP A 18 10.27 5.84 -4.60
N PHE A 19 10.37 4.90 -3.66
CA PHE A 19 10.67 5.19 -2.27
C PHE A 19 12.17 5.46 -2.11
N ASP A 20 12.48 6.56 -1.44
CA ASP A 20 13.81 6.86 -0.96
C ASP A 20 13.73 7.22 0.54
N ALA A 21 14.59 6.63 1.36
CA ALA A 21 14.52 6.78 2.81
C ALA A 21 14.73 8.23 3.28
N GLY A 22 15.35 9.08 2.46
CA GLY A 22 15.54 10.51 2.73
C GLY A 22 14.37 11.40 2.30
N GLY A 23 13.37 10.84 1.59
CA GLY A 23 12.27 11.59 0.98
C GLY A 23 12.70 12.66 -0.03
N ALA A 24 13.87 12.53 -0.65
CA ALA A 24 14.44 13.49 -1.58
C ALA A 24 13.57 13.66 -2.83
N ALA A 25 13.11 12.56 -3.43
CA ALA A 25 12.30 12.62 -4.64
C ALA A 25 10.93 13.26 -4.36
N LEU A 26 10.26 12.83 -3.29
CA LEU A 26 8.97 13.38 -2.89
C LEU A 26 9.08 14.86 -2.47
N SER A 27 10.17 15.24 -1.81
CA SER A 27 10.41 16.64 -1.42
C SER A 27 10.67 17.53 -2.62
N ALA A 28 11.43 17.06 -3.61
CA ALA A 28 11.63 17.79 -4.86
C ALA A 28 10.31 17.96 -5.63
N LEU A 29 9.49 16.91 -5.70
CA LEU A 29 8.16 16.98 -6.32
C LEU A 29 7.25 18.00 -5.61
N ALA A 30 7.22 17.99 -4.28
CA ALA A 30 6.43 18.93 -3.48
C ALA A 30 6.90 20.39 -3.68
N ALA A 31 8.21 20.62 -3.83
CA ALA A 31 8.74 21.94 -4.12
C ALA A 31 8.29 22.46 -5.50
N LEU A 32 8.35 21.62 -6.53
CA LEU A 32 7.86 21.96 -7.88
C LEU A 32 6.36 22.26 -7.90
N LEU A 33 5.56 21.51 -7.14
CA LEU A 33 4.13 21.78 -6.97
C LEU A 33 3.89 23.13 -6.29
N ALA A 34 4.67 23.46 -5.25
CA ALA A 34 4.56 24.72 -4.53
C ALA A 34 4.93 25.93 -5.41
N GLU A 35 5.97 25.82 -6.25
CA GLU A 35 6.31 26.83 -7.27
C GLU A 35 5.15 27.05 -8.25
N GLY A 36 4.43 25.98 -8.57
CA GLY A 36 3.20 26.02 -9.37
C GLY A 36 1.94 26.45 -8.61
N GLY A 37 2.04 26.93 -7.36
CA GLY A 37 0.91 27.42 -6.56
C GLY A 37 0.15 26.35 -5.75
N ALA A 38 0.62 25.10 -5.74
CA ALA A 38 0.03 24.00 -4.97
C ALA A 38 0.98 23.53 -3.85
N ALA A 39 0.89 24.15 -2.67
CA ALA A 39 1.73 23.80 -1.54
C ALA A 39 1.16 22.64 -0.72
N TYR A 40 2.00 21.64 -0.44
CA TYR A 40 1.70 20.47 0.40
C TYR A 40 2.74 20.35 1.53
N PRO A 41 2.52 21.01 2.68
CA PRO A 41 3.45 20.99 3.80
C PRO A 41 3.59 19.62 4.46
N HIS A 42 2.57 18.76 4.38
CA HIS A 42 2.58 17.43 4.97
C HIS A 42 2.78 16.36 3.90
N ARG A 43 3.69 15.42 4.18
CA ARG A 43 4.13 14.41 3.22
C ARG A 43 4.31 13.08 3.93
N LEU A 44 3.97 12.01 3.24
CA LEU A 44 4.17 10.65 3.72
C LEU A 44 4.62 9.77 2.56
N ALA A 45 5.67 9.00 2.78
CA ALA A 45 6.02 7.84 1.97
C ALA A 45 6.51 6.77 2.95
N LEU A 46 5.97 5.56 2.86
CA LEU A 46 6.40 4.40 3.63
C LEU A 46 7.09 3.41 2.69
N LEU A 47 8.00 2.60 3.22
CA LEU A 47 8.70 1.59 2.46
C LEU A 47 7.69 0.60 1.85
N PRO A 48 7.57 0.50 0.51
CA PRO A 48 6.63 -0.42 -0.11
C PRO A 48 7.18 -1.86 -0.10
N ASN A 49 6.29 -2.82 -0.35
CA ASN A 49 6.65 -4.23 -0.54
C ASN A 49 7.28 -4.53 -1.91
N THR A 50 7.17 -3.60 -2.87
CA THR A 50 7.70 -3.76 -4.22
C THR A 50 9.22 -3.92 -4.22
N GLY A 51 9.70 -4.98 -4.88
CA GLY A 51 11.12 -5.31 -5.00
C GLY A 51 11.81 -5.72 -3.69
N MET A 52 11.07 -5.86 -2.59
CA MET A 52 11.60 -6.42 -1.34
C MET A 52 11.81 -7.92 -1.51
N ALA A 53 13.06 -8.37 -1.47
CA ALA A 53 13.41 -9.77 -1.70
C ALA A 53 12.79 -10.70 -0.64
N THR A 54 12.23 -11.82 -1.08
CA THR A 54 11.70 -12.86 -0.19
C THR A 54 12.72 -13.96 0.11
N GLY A 55 13.75 -14.09 -0.73
CA GLY A 55 14.71 -15.18 -0.68
C GLY A 55 14.17 -16.52 -1.21
N ARG A 56 13.02 -16.54 -1.89
CA ARG A 56 12.43 -17.74 -2.51
C ARG A 56 12.17 -17.54 -3.99
N ASP A 57 12.18 -18.64 -4.73
CA ASP A 57 11.76 -18.72 -6.13
C ASP A 57 10.24 -18.82 -6.15
N LEU A 58 9.56 -17.69 -6.37
CA LEU A 58 8.10 -17.63 -6.27
C LEU A 58 7.39 -17.93 -7.58
N ASP A 59 8.09 -17.79 -8.71
CA ASP A 59 7.56 -18.05 -10.05
C ASP A 59 8.05 -19.37 -10.66
N GLY A 60 8.96 -20.07 -9.99
CA GLY A 60 9.42 -21.41 -10.33
C GLY A 60 10.41 -21.45 -11.50
N ASP A 61 11.08 -20.33 -11.80
CA ASP A 61 12.02 -20.25 -12.92
C ASP A 61 13.42 -20.82 -12.60
N GLY A 62 13.64 -21.25 -11.35
CA GLY A 62 14.88 -21.83 -10.85
C GLY A 62 15.91 -20.79 -10.41
N ARG A 63 15.57 -19.50 -10.38
CA ARG A 63 16.43 -18.41 -9.91
C ARG A 63 15.82 -17.76 -8.66
N LEU A 64 16.67 -17.04 -7.93
CA LEU A 64 16.26 -16.28 -6.76
C LEU A 64 16.53 -14.79 -6.99
N GLY A 65 15.71 -13.96 -6.35
CA GLY A 65 15.90 -12.51 -6.31
C GLY A 65 15.48 -11.80 -7.60
N GLY A 66 14.72 -12.47 -8.46
CA GLY A 66 14.06 -11.83 -9.58
C GLY A 66 12.94 -10.89 -9.13
N ALA A 67 12.46 -10.04 -10.05
CA ALA A 67 11.37 -9.11 -9.72
C ALA A 67 10.06 -9.81 -9.33
N ARG A 68 9.87 -11.06 -9.76
CA ARG A 68 8.71 -11.90 -9.44
C ARG A 68 8.85 -12.65 -8.11
N ASP A 69 10.07 -12.70 -7.56
CA ASP A 69 10.38 -13.29 -6.25
C ASP A 69 10.19 -12.30 -5.09
N ALA A 70 9.91 -11.03 -5.39
CA ALA A 70 9.77 -10.01 -4.36
C ALA A 70 8.39 -10.07 -3.67
N GLN A 71 8.27 -9.44 -2.50
CA GLN A 71 7.02 -9.34 -1.75
C GLN A 71 5.91 -8.75 -2.64
N GLY A 72 6.18 -7.66 -3.34
CA GLY A 72 5.46 -7.22 -4.54
C GLY A 72 6.40 -7.05 -5.71
N TYR A 73 5.89 -7.11 -6.94
CA TYR A 73 6.73 -7.03 -8.14
C TYR A 73 7.59 -5.76 -8.15
N GLY A 74 8.90 -5.90 -8.32
CA GLY A 74 9.81 -4.76 -8.43
C GLY A 74 11.26 -5.20 -8.68
N ARG A 75 12.02 -4.40 -9.42
CA ARG A 75 13.42 -4.66 -9.79
C ARG A 75 14.41 -4.22 -8.70
N PHE A 76 13.97 -3.38 -7.78
CA PHE A 76 14.72 -2.93 -6.62
C PHE A 76 13.76 -2.60 -5.48
N ALA A 77 14.24 -2.72 -4.24
CA ALA A 77 13.45 -2.40 -3.06
C ALA A 77 13.05 -0.93 -3.05
N GLY A 78 11.74 -0.66 -3.03
CA GLY A 78 11.21 0.70 -3.06
C GLY A 78 10.64 1.13 -4.42
N GLN A 79 10.75 0.32 -5.47
CA GLN A 79 10.27 0.72 -6.80
C GLN A 79 8.76 0.96 -6.82
N GLY A 80 8.31 2.09 -7.37
CA GLY A 80 6.91 2.31 -7.70
C GLY A 80 5.98 2.27 -6.49
N GLY A 81 6.44 2.79 -5.36
CA GLY A 81 5.69 2.92 -4.12
C GLY A 81 4.50 3.88 -4.18
N MET A 82 4.02 4.23 -3.00
CA MET A 82 2.97 5.24 -2.82
C MET A 82 3.53 6.47 -2.08
N ALA A 83 2.92 7.62 -2.31
CA ALA A 83 3.20 8.82 -1.56
C ALA A 83 1.91 9.62 -1.34
N LEU A 84 1.79 10.27 -0.18
CA LEU A 84 0.69 11.17 0.14
C LEU A 84 1.25 12.58 0.33
N LEU A 85 0.62 13.55 -0.34
CA LEU A 85 0.85 14.98 -0.15
C LEU A 85 -0.44 15.59 0.39
N SER A 86 -0.35 16.39 1.44
CA SER A 86 -1.52 16.99 2.09
C SER A 86 -1.28 18.44 2.51
N ARG A 87 -2.34 19.25 2.39
CA ARG A 87 -2.44 20.58 3.00
C ARG A 87 -2.64 20.51 4.52
N TRP A 88 -3.18 19.40 5.00
CA TRP A 88 -3.54 19.19 6.41
C TRP A 88 -2.58 18.24 7.10
N PRO A 89 -2.39 18.39 8.42
CA PRO A 89 -1.65 17.42 9.23
C PRO A 89 -2.19 16.00 8.99
N LEU A 90 -1.28 15.04 8.97
CA LEU A 90 -1.60 13.63 8.76
C LEU A 90 -0.86 12.75 9.74
N THR A 91 -1.47 11.63 10.12
CA THR A 91 -0.88 10.59 10.96
C THR A 91 -1.20 9.22 10.38
N VAL A 92 -0.22 8.32 10.36
CA VAL A 92 -0.43 6.91 10.00
C VAL A 92 -1.08 6.23 11.20
N ALA A 93 -2.38 5.98 11.13
CA ALA A 93 -3.10 5.27 12.17
C ALA A 93 -2.75 3.77 12.15
N ARG A 94 -2.64 3.19 10.95
CA ARG A 94 -2.20 1.79 10.75
C ARG A 94 -1.45 1.63 9.43
N ASP A 95 -0.42 0.80 9.46
CA ASP A 95 0.21 0.27 8.26
C ASP A 95 -0.04 -1.25 8.22
N LEU A 96 -0.82 -1.69 7.24
CA LEU A 96 -1.19 -3.09 7.01
C LEU A 96 -0.31 -3.73 5.92
N SER A 97 0.73 -3.04 5.47
CA SER A 97 1.60 -3.52 4.39
C SER A 97 2.32 -4.82 4.77
N GLU A 98 2.55 -5.08 6.07
CA GLU A 98 3.23 -6.29 6.52
C GLU A 98 2.31 -7.52 6.72
N LEU A 99 1.00 -7.36 6.59
CA LEU A 99 0.05 -8.46 6.71
C LEU A 99 0.39 -9.59 5.72
N LEU A 100 0.59 -10.81 6.21
CA LEU A 100 0.78 -11.97 5.34
C LEU A 100 -0.51 -12.28 4.59
N TRP A 101 -0.40 -12.67 3.32
CA TRP A 101 -1.56 -12.97 2.48
C TRP A 101 -2.41 -14.11 3.07
N ARG A 102 -1.77 -15.16 3.59
CA ARG A 102 -2.47 -16.26 4.27
C ARG A 102 -3.25 -15.86 5.53
N ASP A 103 -2.88 -14.76 6.17
CA ASP A 103 -3.46 -14.34 7.45
C ASP A 103 -4.73 -13.50 7.26
N LEU A 104 -5.06 -13.12 6.01
CA LEU A 104 -6.36 -12.55 5.71
C LEU A 104 -7.47 -13.59 6.01
N PRO A 105 -8.54 -13.24 6.76
CA PRO A 105 -9.63 -14.16 7.03
C PRO A 105 -10.18 -14.79 5.75
N GLN A 106 -10.25 -16.12 5.63
CA GLN A 106 -10.67 -16.81 4.39
C GLN A 106 -9.85 -16.38 3.15
N SER A 107 -8.53 -16.22 3.31
CA SER A 107 -7.60 -15.89 2.23
C SER A 107 -7.76 -16.83 1.02
N ARG A 108 -7.54 -16.28 -0.18
CA ARG A 108 -7.59 -16.99 -1.46
C ARG A 108 -6.23 -17.49 -1.92
N ILE A 109 -5.16 -17.23 -1.16
CA ILE A 109 -3.84 -17.82 -1.45
C ILE A 109 -3.95 -19.36 -1.44
N ALA A 110 -3.33 -20.02 -2.41
CA ALA A 110 -3.38 -21.48 -2.49
C ALA A 110 -2.46 -22.10 -1.42
N ALA A 111 -2.86 -23.24 -0.84
CA ALA A 111 -2.08 -23.88 0.22
C ALA A 111 -0.70 -24.39 -0.26
N ASP A 112 -0.57 -24.69 -1.54
CA ASP A 112 0.64 -25.13 -2.23
C ASP A 112 1.41 -23.98 -2.90
N ASP A 113 0.98 -22.74 -2.71
CA ASP A 113 1.65 -21.55 -3.22
C ASP A 113 3.05 -21.40 -2.60
N PRO A 114 4.13 -21.18 -3.39
CA PRO A 114 5.50 -21.04 -2.87
C PRO A 114 5.70 -19.85 -1.93
N GLY A 115 4.80 -18.86 -1.98
CA GLY A 115 4.75 -17.69 -1.11
C GLY A 115 3.78 -17.83 0.06
N HIS A 116 3.11 -18.98 0.23
CA HIS A 116 2.00 -19.15 1.18
C HIS A 116 2.29 -18.63 2.60
N ASP A 117 3.47 -18.91 3.14
CA ASP A 117 3.86 -18.61 4.52
C ASP A 117 4.63 -17.29 4.69
N LEU A 118 4.96 -16.57 3.62
CA LEU A 118 5.83 -15.40 3.68
C LEU A 118 5.35 -14.19 2.88
N GLN A 119 4.55 -14.40 1.85
CA GLN A 119 4.19 -13.33 0.92
C GLN A 119 3.16 -12.44 1.59
N ARG A 120 3.45 -11.14 1.64
CA ARG A 120 2.55 -10.12 2.17
C ARG A 120 1.36 -9.94 1.24
N LEU A 121 0.18 -9.66 1.77
CA LEU A 121 -1.03 -9.42 0.98
C LEU A 121 -0.82 -8.22 0.04
N SER A 122 -0.43 -7.10 0.63
CA SER A 122 -0.19 -5.84 -0.08
C SER A 122 0.98 -5.97 -1.05
N SER A 123 0.77 -5.68 -2.33
CA SER A 123 1.84 -5.66 -3.33
C SER A 123 2.71 -4.40 -3.22
N THR A 124 2.05 -3.25 -2.99
CA THR A 124 2.75 -1.98 -2.74
C THR A 124 2.66 -1.60 -1.28
N GLY A 125 1.46 -1.32 -0.78
CA GLY A 125 1.17 -1.01 0.63
C GLY A 125 -0.33 -0.85 0.86
N HIS A 126 -0.74 -0.91 2.13
CA HIS A 126 -2.12 -0.69 2.59
C HIS A 126 -2.09 0.15 3.87
N TRP A 127 -2.56 1.39 3.80
CA TRP A 127 -2.42 2.36 4.88
C TRP A 127 -3.76 2.90 5.32
N VAL A 128 -3.92 3.07 6.63
CA VAL A 128 -4.97 3.87 7.24
C VAL A 128 -4.32 5.16 7.72
N VAL A 129 -4.66 6.28 7.08
CA VAL A 129 -4.11 7.60 7.40
C VAL A 129 -5.23 8.51 7.87
N THR A 130 -5.05 9.15 9.02
CA THR A 130 -5.98 10.17 9.54
C THR A 130 -5.44 11.54 9.20
N LEU A 131 -6.31 12.44 8.75
CA LEU A 131 -5.99 13.82 8.41
C LEU A 131 -6.87 14.79 9.20
N ASP A 132 -6.26 15.86 9.70
CA ASP A 132 -6.95 16.90 10.47
C ASP A 132 -7.56 17.94 9.53
N ALA A 133 -8.67 17.60 8.87
CA ALA A 133 -9.35 18.50 7.94
C ALA A 133 -10.12 19.60 8.68
N PRO A 134 -10.36 20.78 8.07
CA PRO A 134 -11.09 21.88 8.69
C PRO A 134 -12.50 21.51 9.16
N GLU A 135 -13.18 20.62 8.44
CA GLU A 135 -14.54 20.16 8.73
C GLU A 135 -14.59 19.00 9.74
N GLY A 136 -13.43 18.45 10.13
CA GLY A 136 -13.30 17.32 11.05
C GLY A 136 -12.27 16.28 10.57
N PRO A 137 -11.96 15.27 11.40
CA PRO A 137 -10.99 14.25 11.03
C PRO A 137 -11.47 13.44 9.80
N LEU A 138 -10.60 13.34 8.79
CA LEU A 138 -10.79 12.51 7.60
C LEU A 138 -9.95 11.23 7.72
N THR A 139 -10.54 10.07 7.49
CA THR A 139 -9.78 8.80 7.39
C THR A 139 -9.63 8.40 5.93
N LEU A 140 -8.39 8.25 5.49
CA LEU A 140 -8.02 7.76 4.16
C LEU A 140 -7.58 6.30 4.26
N LEU A 141 -8.27 5.42 3.52
CA LEU A 141 -7.86 4.05 3.26
C LEU A 141 -7.13 4.03 1.91
N ALA A 142 -5.81 3.88 1.93
CA ALA A 142 -4.97 4.01 0.74
C ALA A 142 -4.24 2.70 0.42
N PHE A 143 -4.24 2.31 -0.85
CA PHE A 143 -3.52 1.15 -1.35
C PHE A 143 -3.24 1.26 -2.85
N ALA A 144 -2.25 0.53 -3.32
CA ALA A 144 -1.97 0.32 -4.73
C ALA A 144 -1.87 -1.18 -4.98
N ALA A 145 -2.96 -1.73 -5.53
CA ALA A 145 -3.15 -3.15 -5.71
C ALA A 145 -2.33 -3.75 -6.85
N THR A 146 -2.12 -5.05 -6.78
CA THR A 146 -1.63 -5.88 -7.89
C THR A 146 -2.58 -5.79 -9.09
N PRO A 147 -2.12 -5.58 -10.32
CA PRO A 147 -3.00 -5.64 -11.49
C PRO A 147 -3.50 -7.09 -11.73
N PRO A 148 -4.79 -7.33 -11.97
CA PRO A 148 -5.39 -8.66 -11.85
C PRO A 148 -5.20 -9.60 -13.04
N VAL A 149 -4.48 -9.21 -14.11
CA VAL A 149 -4.53 -9.91 -15.41
C VAL A 149 -3.18 -10.39 -15.97
N PHE A 150 -2.07 -10.21 -15.25
CA PHE A 150 -0.72 -10.47 -15.76
C PHE A 150 -0.08 -11.76 -15.23
N ASP A 151 -0.80 -12.89 -15.30
CA ASP A 151 -0.41 -14.21 -14.79
C ASP A 151 -0.99 -15.38 -15.60
N GLY A 152 -0.56 -16.60 -15.25
CA GLY A 152 -0.98 -17.84 -15.90
C GLY A 152 -2.24 -18.46 -15.30
N PRO A 153 -2.51 -19.76 -15.59
CA PRO A 153 -3.69 -20.48 -15.10
C PRO A 153 -3.83 -20.53 -13.57
N GLU A 154 -2.76 -20.24 -12.83
CA GLU A 154 -2.75 -20.14 -11.37
C GLU A 154 -3.61 -18.98 -10.83
N ASP A 155 -3.83 -17.92 -11.61
CA ASP A 155 -4.61 -16.73 -11.24
C ASP A 155 -4.17 -16.11 -9.89
N ARG A 156 -2.85 -16.08 -9.63
CA ARG A 156 -2.29 -15.51 -8.40
C ARG A 156 -2.54 -14.02 -8.27
N ASN A 157 -2.40 -13.25 -9.35
CA ASN A 157 -2.65 -11.82 -9.38
C ASN A 157 -4.14 -11.51 -9.19
N GLY A 158 -5.04 -12.27 -9.83
CA GLY A 158 -6.47 -12.10 -9.66
C GLY A 158 -6.90 -12.40 -8.22
N ARG A 159 -6.43 -13.49 -7.63
CA ARG A 159 -6.69 -13.84 -6.22
C ARG A 159 -6.12 -12.80 -5.25
N ARG A 160 -4.88 -12.35 -5.46
CA ARG A 160 -4.23 -11.36 -4.61
C ARG A 160 -4.94 -10.02 -4.68
N ASN A 161 -5.26 -9.54 -5.88
CA ASN A 161 -6.02 -8.30 -6.07
C ASN A 161 -7.39 -8.35 -5.38
N ALA A 162 -8.11 -9.47 -5.52
CA ALA A 162 -9.40 -9.66 -4.86
C ALA A 162 -9.28 -9.60 -3.33
N ASP A 163 -8.22 -10.18 -2.77
CA ASP A 163 -7.96 -10.15 -1.33
C ASP A 163 -7.45 -8.78 -0.83
N GLU A 164 -6.65 -8.07 -1.62
CA GLU A 164 -6.24 -6.68 -1.34
C GLU A 164 -7.48 -5.78 -1.22
N LEU A 165 -8.44 -5.91 -2.13
CA LEU A 165 -9.72 -5.21 -2.04
C LEU A 165 -10.54 -5.63 -0.82
N ARG A 166 -10.58 -6.94 -0.55
CA ARG A 166 -11.36 -7.51 0.55
C ARG A 166 -10.85 -7.10 1.93
N LEU A 167 -9.55 -6.79 2.07
CA LEU A 167 -9.02 -6.19 3.29
C LEU A 167 -9.80 -4.92 3.68
N TRP A 168 -10.15 -4.06 2.70
CA TRP A 168 -10.93 -2.85 2.99
C TRP A 168 -12.39 -3.12 3.32
N SER A 169 -13.02 -4.10 2.67
CA SER A 169 -14.35 -4.54 3.07
C SER A 169 -14.37 -4.98 4.53
N LEU A 170 -13.42 -5.85 4.92
CA LEU A 170 -13.31 -6.32 6.30
C LEU A 170 -13.01 -5.20 7.30
N TRP A 171 -12.14 -4.26 6.93
CA TRP A 171 -11.82 -3.10 7.77
C TRP A 171 -13.05 -2.23 8.03
N MET A 172 -13.79 -1.87 6.96
CA MET A 172 -14.98 -1.02 7.06
C MET A 172 -16.14 -1.70 7.81
N GLU A 173 -16.24 -3.02 7.73
CA GLU A 173 -17.23 -3.82 8.47
C GLU A 173 -16.83 -4.05 9.93
N GLY A 174 -15.62 -3.64 10.34
CA GLY A 174 -15.06 -3.93 11.66
C GLY A 174 -14.70 -5.41 11.88
N GLY A 175 -14.63 -6.19 10.81
CA GLY A 175 -14.35 -7.62 10.85
C GLY A 175 -12.87 -7.96 11.01
N PHE A 176 -11.95 -7.05 10.67
CA PHE A 176 -10.51 -7.30 10.72
C PHE A 176 -9.68 -6.01 10.69
N ASP A 177 -8.65 -5.92 11.53
CA ASP A 177 -7.76 -4.75 11.61
C ASP A 177 -6.27 -5.04 11.35
N GLY A 178 -5.95 -6.22 10.84
CA GLY A 178 -4.57 -6.69 10.67
C GLY A 178 -3.98 -7.39 11.90
N GLY A 179 -4.64 -7.32 13.06
CA GLY A 179 -4.48 -8.26 14.16
C GLY A 179 -5.59 -9.31 14.12
N GLY A 180 -5.36 -10.51 14.64
CA GLY A 180 -6.27 -11.67 14.52
C GLY A 180 -7.64 -11.58 15.23
N GLY A 181 -8.32 -10.43 15.20
CA GLY A 181 -9.63 -10.22 15.81
C GLY A 181 -10.47 -9.14 15.10
N ALA A 182 -11.75 -9.07 15.47
CA ALA A 182 -12.66 -8.01 15.06
C ALA A 182 -12.30 -6.69 15.78
N PHE A 183 -12.42 -5.56 15.09
CA PHE A 183 -12.15 -4.23 15.63
C PHE A 183 -13.36 -3.33 15.41
N ARG A 184 -13.73 -2.53 16.41
CA ARG A 184 -14.75 -1.49 16.23
C ARG A 184 -14.09 -0.23 15.70
N ALA A 185 -14.61 0.29 14.59
CA ALA A 185 -14.16 1.52 13.92
C ALA A 185 -14.07 2.76 14.86
N ASP A 186 -14.64 2.65 16.06
CA ASP A 186 -14.72 3.67 17.11
C ASP A 186 -13.41 3.86 17.91
N GLY A 187 -12.30 3.23 17.52
CA GLY A 187 -10.97 3.51 18.12
C GLY A 187 -10.68 2.81 19.46
N GLN A 188 -11.47 1.81 19.85
CA GLN A 188 -11.25 1.06 21.09
C GLN A 188 -10.95 -0.42 20.80
N CYS A 189 -9.71 -0.85 21.05
CA CYS A 189 -9.38 -2.28 21.14
C CYS A 189 -10.01 -2.88 22.40
N GLN A 190 -10.68 -4.03 22.26
CA GLN A 190 -11.03 -4.87 23.41
C GLN A 190 -9.77 -5.59 23.91
N SER A 191 -9.60 -5.60 25.23
CA SER A 191 -8.54 -6.27 26.00
C SER A 191 -8.61 -7.79 25.93
#